data_AF-A0A397VND9-F1
#
_entry.id   AF-A0A397VND9-F1
#
_cell.length_a   1.000
_cell.length_b   1.000
_cell.length_c   1.000
_cell.angle_alpha   90.00
_cell.angle_beta   90.00
_cell.angle_gamma   90.00
#
_symmetry.space_group_name_H-M   'P 1'
#
loop_
_entity.id
_entity.type
_entity.pdbx_description
1 polymer ?
#
loop_
_entity_poly.entity_id
_entity_poly.type
_entity_poly.pdbx_seq_one_letter_code
_entity_poly.pdbx_strand_id
1 'polypeptide(L)'
;MPCPGSNCVDGITWYSPNFTQPGEFTFCEECYNQFVRITPLIVYMLIFVFHIGNCDFSSNVKQQWLIAVSKNDINIFREYVEPKLGRNKPCPGSNFVDGITFYSPNFTQPGEFTFCEECYNQFVRITPLNVYMRNDGIHNGNCDFSSNVKQQWLIAVSKNDINIFREYVEPKLGRNKPCPGSNFVDGITFYSPNFTQPGEFTLCEECYNQFVRNTPLSVYMQSIESQSGNCDFSSNVKQQWLIAVSRNDINIFKGYVETKLEHIRGLRDRAARLQVSLSQELQRKQFLITSQHNYRIMANIDNISLGGDEPSYEYSFNGSRYNSSSNVEAARIQIQIDESSRIFNNYLAELRLLEHEIANLWY
;
A
#
# COMPACT_ATOMS: atom_id res chain seq x y z
N MET A 1 -30.53 -33.92 -34.03
CA MET A 1 -29.92 -34.27 -32.72
C MET A 1 -29.89 -33.00 -31.89
N PRO A 2 -30.02 -33.05 -30.55
CA PRO A 2 -29.85 -31.85 -29.74
C PRO A 2 -28.45 -31.25 -29.95
N CYS A 3 -28.33 -29.93 -29.81
CA CYS A 3 -27.04 -29.25 -29.94
C CYS A 3 -26.03 -29.84 -28.93
N PRO A 4 -24.83 -30.26 -29.37
CA PRO A 4 -23.82 -30.82 -28.48
C PRO A 4 -23.19 -29.77 -27.54
N GLY A 5 -23.47 -28.47 -27.78
CA GLY A 5 -22.87 -27.37 -27.05
C GLY A 5 -21.35 -27.35 -27.24
N SER A 6 -20.63 -27.11 -26.15
CA SER A 6 -19.16 -27.11 -26.13
C SER A 6 -18.52 -28.51 -26.22
N ASN A 7 -19.31 -29.59 -26.29
CA ASN A 7 -18.78 -30.94 -26.40
C ASN A 7 -18.39 -31.25 -27.85
N CYS A 8 -17.21 -31.84 -28.05
CA CYS A 8 -16.77 -32.31 -29.35
C CYS A 8 -17.53 -33.59 -29.74
N VAL A 9 -18.15 -33.60 -30.93
CA VAL A 9 -18.88 -34.76 -31.45
C VAL A 9 -18.58 -34.99 -32.94
N ASP A 10 -18.64 -36.26 -33.35
CA ASP A 10 -18.52 -36.72 -34.75
C ASP A 10 -19.89 -37.03 -35.35
N GLY A 11 -19.95 -37.12 -36.67
CA GLY A 11 -21.11 -37.59 -37.43
C GLY A 11 -22.19 -36.54 -37.62
N ILE A 12 -21.89 -35.26 -37.38
CA ILE A 12 -22.81 -34.14 -37.56
C ILE A 12 -22.26 -33.20 -38.64
N THR A 13 -23.15 -32.61 -39.43
CA THR A 13 -22.78 -31.55 -40.38
C THR A 13 -22.48 -30.25 -39.63
N TRP A 14 -21.32 -29.65 -39.88
CA TRP A 14 -20.92 -28.39 -39.28
C TRP A 14 -21.09 -27.24 -40.28
N TYR A 15 -21.33 -26.05 -39.77
CA TYR A 15 -21.49 -24.84 -40.56
C TYR A 15 -20.59 -23.75 -40.00
N SER A 16 -20.02 -22.91 -40.86
CA SER A 16 -19.10 -21.84 -40.46
C SER A 16 -19.45 -20.58 -41.24
N PRO A 17 -19.32 -19.38 -40.64
CA PRO A 17 -19.37 -18.16 -41.42
C PRO A 17 -18.23 -18.14 -42.46
N ASN A 18 -18.47 -17.61 -43.65
CA ASN A 18 -17.49 -17.57 -44.74
C ASN A 18 -16.31 -16.60 -44.50
N PHE A 19 -16.37 -15.83 -43.40
CA PHE A 19 -15.32 -14.90 -42.99
C PHE A 19 -14.40 -15.48 -41.89
N THR A 20 -14.69 -16.66 -41.38
CA THR A 20 -13.79 -17.39 -40.46
C THR A 20 -13.04 -18.46 -41.24
N GLN A 21 -11.84 -18.84 -40.79
CA GLN A 21 -11.25 -20.03 -41.39
C GLN A 21 -12.10 -21.24 -40.98
N PRO A 22 -12.16 -22.25 -41.85
CA PRO A 22 -12.99 -23.39 -41.55
C PRO A 22 -12.52 -24.13 -40.28
N GLY A 23 -13.44 -24.35 -39.35
CA GLY A 23 -13.15 -24.96 -38.04
C GLY A 23 -12.79 -23.97 -36.92
N GLU A 24 -12.54 -22.68 -37.21
CA GLU A 24 -12.28 -21.67 -36.16
C GLU A 24 -13.56 -21.29 -35.39
N PHE A 25 -14.72 -21.39 -36.04
CA PHE A 25 -16.01 -21.07 -35.44
C PHE A 25 -17.12 -21.85 -36.11
N THR A 26 -17.74 -22.77 -35.38
CA THR A 26 -18.69 -23.69 -36.00
C THR A 26 -20.04 -23.72 -35.30
N PHE A 27 -21.07 -23.93 -36.11
CA PHE A 27 -22.43 -24.20 -35.68
C PHE A 27 -22.73 -25.67 -35.97
N CYS A 28 -23.32 -26.38 -35.02
CA CYS A 28 -23.90 -27.67 -35.31
C CYS A 28 -25.12 -27.52 -36.23
N GLU A 29 -25.44 -28.58 -36.96
CA GLU A 29 -26.59 -28.64 -37.87
C GLU A 29 -27.91 -28.19 -37.24
N GLU A 30 -28.14 -28.54 -35.96
CA GLU A 30 -29.35 -28.15 -35.24
C GLU A 30 -29.45 -26.63 -35.06
N CYS A 31 -28.38 -26.01 -34.54
CA CYS A 31 -28.34 -24.56 -34.36
C CYS A 31 -28.42 -23.82 -35.70
N TYR A 32 -27.79 -24.35 -36.74
CA TYR A 32 -27.89 -23.80 -38.09
C TYR A 32 -29.33 -23.84 -38.60
N ASN A 33 -29.98 -25.01 -38.58
CA ASN A 33 -31.34 -25.17 -39.08
C ASN A 33 -32.34 -24.30 -38.31
N GLN A 34 -32.17 -24.19 -36.98
CA GLN A 34 -33.10 -23.46 -36.12
C GLN A 34 -32.94 -21.93 -36.20
N PHE A 35 -31.71 -21.41 -36.28
CA PHE A 35 -31.45 -19.98 -36.11
C PHE A 35 -30.83 -19.28 -37.31
N VAL A 36 -30.18 -20.02 -38.21
CA VAL A 36 -29.37 -19.45 -39.29
C VAL A 36 -30.03 -19.67 -40.66
N ARG A 37 -30.51 -20.88 -40.94
CA ARG A 37 -31.04 -21.30 -42.24
C ARG A 37 -32.24 -20.48 -42.71
N ILE A 38 -33.05 -19.97 -41.79
CA ILE A 38 -34.28 -19.24 -42.10
C ILE A 38 -34.07 -17.73 -42.26
N THR A 39 -32.82 -17.25 -42.18
CA THR A 39 -32.51 -15.80 -42.18
C THR A 39 -31.91 -15.36 -43.51
N PRO A 40 -32.05 -14.07 -43.88
CA PRO A 40 -31.46 -13.54 -45.11
C PRO A 40 -29.92 -13.58 -45.11
N LEU A 41 -29.29 -13.66 -43.94
CA LEU A 41 -27.82 -13.72 -43.81
C LEU A 41 -27.24 -15.13 -44.03
N ILE A 42 -28.07 -16.12 -44.40
CA ILE A 42 -27.61 -17.49 -44.70
C ILE A 42 -26.54 -17.54 -45.81
N VAL A 43 -26.55 -16.58 -46.73
CA VAL A 43 -25.56 -16.50 -47.83
C VAL A 43 -24.12 -16.33 -47.35
N TYR A 44 -23.92 -15.94 -46.09
CA TYR A 44 -22.61 -15.83 -45.46
C TYR A 44 -22.16 -17.13 -44.76
N MET A 45 -22.88 -18.24 -44.94
CA MET A 45 -22.59 -19.51 -44.28
C MET A 45 -22.08 -20.54 -45.28
N LEU A 46 -21.02 -21.23 -44.87
CA LEU A 46 -20.45 -22.36 -45.59
C LEU A 46 -20.79 -23.65 -44.85
N ILE A 47 -21.18 -24.67 -45.61
CA ILE A 47 -21.22 -26.05 -45.13
C ILE A 47 -19.78 -26.51 -44.97
N PHE A 48 -19.51 -27.15 -43.84
CA PHE A 48 -18.20 -27.70 -43.55
C PHE A 48 -18.32 -29.14 -43.07
N VAL A 49 -17.73 -30.06 -43.84
CA VAL A 49 -17.76 -31.49 -43.54
C VAL A 49 -16.51 -31.83 -42.75
N PHE A 50 -16.64 -31.79 -41.42
CA PHE A 50 -15.60 -32.22 -40.48
C PHE A 50 -16.05 -33.44 -39.71
N HIS A 51 -15.09 -34.30 -39.37
CA HIS A 51 -15.36 -35.47 -38.53
C HIS A 51 -15.48 -35.11 -37.06
N ILE A 52 -14.88 -34.03 -36.54
CA ILE A 52 -15.03 -33.70 -35.11
C ILE A 52 -15.08 -32.19 -34.94
N GLY A 53 -16.09 -31.69 -34.21
CA GLY A 53 -16.25 -30.27 -33.89
C GLY A 53 -17.09 -30.03 -32.64
N ASN A 54 -17.09 -28.80 -32.15
CA ASN A 54 -17.91 -28.30 -31.03
C ASN A 54 -18.78 -27.14 -31.51
N CYS A 55 -19.95 -26.93 -30.91
CA CYS A 55 -20.85 -25.84 -31.32
C CYS A 55 -20.56 -24.55 -30.54
N ASP A 56 -20.07 -23.52 -31.24
CA ASP A 56 -19.78 -22.21 -30.68
C ASP A 56 -21.03 -21.33 -30.52
N PHE A 57 -22.21 -21.81 -30.94
CA PHE A 57 -23.49 -21.09 -30.93
C PHE A 57 -24.12 -20.95 -29.53
N SER A 58 -23.35 -20.44 -28.57
CA SER A 58 -23.80 -20.09 -27.23
C SER A 58 -24.93 -19.06 -27.23
N SER A 59 -25.61 -18.89 -26.10
CA SER A 59 -26.71 -17.92 -25.94
C SER A 59 -26.32 -16.49 -26.34
N ASN A 60 -25.09 -16.07 -26.04
CA ASN A 60 -24.59 -14.73 -26.40
C ASN A 60 -24.32 -14.62 -27.91
N VAL A 61 -23.71 -15.64 -28.52
CA VAL A 61 -23.49 -15.69 -29.97
C VAL A 61 -24.83 -15.65 -30.71
N LYS A 62 -25.82 -16.41 -30.21
CA LYS A 62 -27.19 -16.39 -30.73
C LYS A 62 -27.81 -15.00 -30.66
N GLN A 63 -27.69 -14.29 -29.54
CA GLN A 63 -28.21 -12.91 -29.44
C GLN A 63 -27.57 -11.98 -30.48
N GLN A 64 -26.25 -12.04 -30.64
CA GLN A 64 -25.53 -11.20 -31.61
C GLN A 64 -25.90 -11.53 -33.04
N TRP A 65 -26.11 -12.81 -33.35
CA TRP A 65 -26.66 -13.25 -34.64
C TRP A 65 -28.05 -12.65 -34.90
N LEU A 66 -28.95 -12.70 -33.92
CA LEU A 66 -30.30 -12.13 -34.05
C LEU A 66 -30.27 -10.61 -34.25
N ILE A 67 -29.34 -9.90 -33.60
CA ILE A 67 -29.13 -8.47 -33.82
C ILE A 67 -28.67 -8.20 -35.26
N ALA A 68 -27.68 -8.96 -35.75
CA ALA A 68 -27.19 -8.84 -37.13
C ALA A 68 -28.31 -9.11 -38.15
N VAL A 69 -29.13 -10.14 -37.93
CA VAL A 69 -30.29 -10.46 -38.77
C VAL A 69 -31.32 -9.33 -38.75
N SER A 70 -31.64 -8.78 -37.57
CA SER A 70 -32.63 -7.69 -37.45
C SER A 70 -32.22 -6.42 -38.19
N LYS A 71 -30.91 -6.17 -38.31
CA LYS A 71 -30.33 -5.03 -39.02
C LYS A 71 -29.92 -5.36 -40.45
N ASN A 72 -30.06 -6.63 -40.86
CA ASN A 72 -29.57 -7.18 -42.11
C ASN A 72 -28.09 -6.81 -42.41
N ASP A 73 -27.24 -6.86 -41.37
CA ASP A 73 -25.84 -6.48 -41.45
C ASP A 73 -24.94 -7.55 -40.80
N ILE A 74 -24.30 -8.36 -41.64
CA ILE A 74 -23.40 -9.42 -41.19
C ILE A 74 -22.16 -8.89 -40.46
N ASN A 75 -21.76 -7.63 -40.72
CA ASN A 75 -20.56 -7.07 -40.10
C ASN A 75 -20.72 -6.95 -38.58
N ILE A 76 -21.95 -6.74 -38.09
CA ILE A 76 -22.25 -6.75 -36.65
C ILE A 76 -21.88 -8.09 -36.01
N PHE A 77 -22.22 -9.20 -36.69
CA PHE A 77 -21.88 -10.52 -36.21
C PHE A 77 -20.38 -10.83 -36.38
N ARG A 78 -19.79 -10.42 -37.52
CA ARG A 78 -18.35 -10.56 -37.78
C ARG A 78 -17.52 -9.88 -36.69
N GLU A 79 -17.81 -8.62 -36.38
CA GLU A 79 -17.13 -7.84 -35.34
C GLU A 79 -17.20 -8.49 -33.96
N TYR A 80 -18.26 -9.28 -33.70
CA TYR A 80 -18.41 -10.03 -32.46
C TYR A 80 -17.64 -11.36 -32.44
N VAL A 81 -17.59 -12.06 -33.58
CA VAL A 81 -16.98 -13.39 -33.71
C VAL A 81 -15.47 -13.30 -33.89
N GLU A 82 -14.96 -12.39 -34.71
CA GLU A 82 -13.53 -12.29 -35.05
C GLU A 82 -12.59 -12.21 -33.82
N PRO A 83 -12.89 -11.42 -32.77
CA PRO A 83 -12.06 -11.40 -31.56
C PRO A 83 -11.93 -12.77 -30.88
N LYS A 84 -12.95 -13.63 -31.00
CA LYS A 84 -13.00 -14.94 -30.35
C LYS A 84 -12.25 -16.04 -31.09
N LEU A 85 -11.87 -15.82 -32.36
CA LEU A 85 -11.18 -16.82 -33.20
C LEU A 85 -9.71 -17.03 -32.78
N GLY A 86 -9.28 -16.53 -31.62
CA GLY A 86 -7.90 -16.67 -31.15
C GLY A 86 -6.87 -15.89 -31.99
N ARG A 87 -7.31 -15.01 -32.90
CA ARG A 87 -6.41 -14.05 -33.56
C ARG A 87 -5.91 -12.98 -32.59
N ASN A 88 -6.65 -12.75 -31.52
CA ASN A 88 -6.18 -11.95 -30.40
C ASN A 88 -5.26 -12.81 -29.54
N LYS A 89 -4.06 -12.30 -29.27
CA LYS A 89 -3.16 -12.88 -28.27
C LYS A 89 -3.94 -13.05 -26.96
N PRO A 90 -3.83 -14.20 -26.26
CA PRO A 90 -4.52 -14.41 -25.00
C PRO A 90 -4.18 -13.28 -24.03
N CYS A 91 -5.14 -12.91 -23.17
CA CYS A 91 -4.91 -11.87 -22.17
C CYS A 91 -3.65 -12.22 -21.37
N PRO A 92 -2.66 -11.32 -21.32
CA PRO A 92 -1.41 -11.59 -20.62
C PRO A 92 -1.59 -11.64 -19.09
N GLY A 93 -2.74 -11.17 -18.60
CA GLY A 93 -2.99 -10.97 -17.18
C GLY A 93 -1.95 -10.01 -16.59
N SER A 94 -1.39 -10.38 -15.44
CA SER A 94 -0.33 -9.64 -14.78
C SER A 94 1.07 -9.83 -15.41
N ASN A 95 1.19 -10.64 -16.46
CA ASN A 95 2.48 -10.83 -17.14
C ASN A 95 2.73 -9.68 -18.11
N PHE A 96 4.00 -9.27 -18.18
CA PHE A 96 4.44 -8.25 -19.12
C PHE A 96 4.54 -8.84 -20.52
N VAL A 97 3.91 -8.17 -21.49
CA VAL A 97 3.93 -8.60 -22.89
C VAL A 97 4.12 -7.43 -23.84
N ASP A 98 4.74 -7.74 -24.97
CA ASP A 98 5.08 -6.78 -26.00
C ASP A 98 4.16 -6.88 -27.22
N GLY A 99 3.92 -5.72 -27.83
CA GLY A 99 3.21 -5.62 -29.11
C GLY A 99 1.75 -6.05 -29.03
N ILE A 100 1.02 -5.57 -28.01
CA ILE A 100 -0.44 -5.69 -27.89
C ILE A 100 -1.05 -4.30 -27.83
N THR A 101 -2.25 -4.12 -28.40
CA THR A 101 -3.02 -2.89 -28.24
C THR A 101 -3.59 -2.81 -26.83
N PHE A 102 -3.41 -1.67 -26.16
CA PHE A 102 -3.94 -1.43 -24.82
C PHE A 102 -4.99 -0.32 -24.84
N TYR A 103 -5.89 -0.39 -23.86
CA TYR A 103 -6.96 0.57 -23.65
C TYR A 103 -6.96 1.02 -22.20
N SER A 104 -7.24 2.30 -21.94
CA SER A 104 -7.26 2.84 -20.59
C SER A 104 -8.47 3.72 -20.35
N PRO A 105 -8.95 3.86 -19.10
CA PRO A 105 -10.01 4.82 -18.82
C PRO A 105 -9.54 6.26 -19.02
N ASN A 106 -10.38 7.11 -19.61
CA ASN A 106 -10.06 8.51 -19.95
C ASN A 106 -9.61 9.37 -18.77
N PHE A 107 -9.92 8.98 -17.54
CA PHE A 107 -9.54 9.68 -16.31
C PHE A 107 -8.15 9.28 -15.73
N THR A 108 -7.50 8.29 -16.35
CA THR A 108 -6.11 7.88 -16.03
C THR A 108 -5.13 8.49 -17.03
N GLN A 109 -3.82 8.46 -16.80
CA GLN A 109 -2.85 8.74 -17.87
C GLN A 109 -2.60 7.47 -18.71
N PRO A 110 -2.24 7.60 -20.00
CA PRO A 110 -1.90 6.44 -20.83
C PRO A 110 -0.87 5.53 -20.15
N GLY A 111 -1.14 4.23 -20.07
CA GLY A 111 -0.27 3.28 -19.38
C GLY A 111 -0.45 3.14 -17.86
N GLU A 112 -1.18 4.03 -17.17
CA GLU A 112 -1.36 3.95 -15.70
C GLU A 112 -2.28 2.81 -15.26
N PHE A 113 -3.30 2.49 -16.06
CA PHE A 113 -4.26 1.42 -15.77
C PHE A 113 -4.87 0.90 -17.06
N THR A 114 -4.32 -0.21 -17.54
CA THR A 114 -4.52 -0.64 -18.93
C THR A 114 -5.25 -1.97 -19.01
N PHE A 115 -6.09 -2.10 -20.03
CA PHE A 115 -6.76 -3.34 -20.43
C PHE A 115 -6.16 -3.76 -21.76
N CYS A 116 -5.71 -5.01 -21.86
CA CYS A 116 -5.33 -5.55 -23.15
C CYS A 116 -6.55 -5.58 -24.10
N GLU A 117 -6.27 -5.60 -25.40
CA GLU A 117 -7.27 -5.65 -26.46
C GLU A 117 -8.34 -6.73 -26.25
N GLU A 118 -7.94 -7.91 -25.79
CA GLU A 118 -8.86 -9.02 -25.55
C GLU A 118 -9.85 -8.70 -24.42
N CYS A 119 -9.37 -8.24 -23.26
CA CYS A 119 -10.25 -7.85 -22.15
C CYS A 119 -11.15 -6.68 -22.53
N TYR A 120 -10.63 -5.71 -23.27
CA TYR A 120 -11.42 -4.59 -23.77
C TYR A 120 -12.56 -5.08 -24.69
N ASN A 121 -12.25 -5.85 -25.72
CA ASN A 121 -13.24 -6.35 -26.68
C ASN A 121 -14.29 -7.24 -26.00
N GLN A 122 -13.87 -8.10 -25.06
CA GLN A 122 -14.75 -9.06 -24.41
C GLN A 122 -15.68 -8.44 -23.36
N PHE A 123 -15.20 -7.49 -22.56
CA PHE A 123 -15.93 -7.01 -21.38
C PHE A 123 -16.31 -5.53 -21.39
N VAL A 124 -15.61 -4.71 -22.18
CA VAL A 124 -15.70 -3.25 -22.09
C VAL A 124 -16.37 -2.67 -23.33
N ARG A 125 -15.91 -3.04 -24.54
CA ARG A 125 -16.36 -2.51 -25.84
C ARG A 125 -17.86 -2.58 -26.03
N ILE A 126 -18.50 -3.66 -25.58
CA ILE A 126 -19.94 -3.90 -25.77
C ILE A 126 -20.84 -3.16 -24.76
N THR A 127 -20.25 -2.41 -23.82
CA THR A 127 -21.00 -1.74 -22.74
C THR A 127 -21.20 -0.25 -23.04
N PRO A 128 -22.26 0.40 -22.49
CA PRO A 128 -22.49 1.83 -22.69
C PRO A 128 -21.35 2.71 -22.16
N LEU A 129 -20.59 2.23 -21.17
CA LEU A 129 -19.47 2.96 -20.57
C LEU A 129 -18.19 2.90 -21.41
N ASN A 130 -18.19 2.25 -22.59
CA ASN A 130 -17.02 2.20 -23.48
C ASN A 130 -16.54 3.60 -23.91
N VAL A 131 -17.42 4.61 -23.89
CA VAL A 131 -17.11 6.00 -24.27
C VAL A 131 -16.11 6.65 -23.32
N TYR A 132 -15.94 6.08 -22.12
CA TYR A 132 -14.95 6.50 -21.13
C TYR A 132 -13.61 5.79 -21.28
N MET A 133 -13.40 5.05 -22.36
CA MET A 133 -12.15 4.36 -22.66
C MET A 133 -11.46 5.01 -23.84
N ARG A 134 -10.13 5.09 -23.77
CA ARG A 134 -9.25 5.45 -24.88
C ARG A 134 -8.45 4.25 -25.34
N ASN A 135 -8.08 4.27 -26.61
CA ASN A 135 -7.09 3.38 -27.18
C ASN A 135 -5.71 4.01 -26.96
N ASP A 136 -4.85 3.35 -26.18
CA ASP A 136 -3.48 3.81 -25.90
C ASP A 136 -2.49 3.38 -27.00
N GLY A 137 -2.97 2.64 -28.00
CA GLY A 137 -2.18 2.11 -29.10
C GLY A 137 -1.43 0.84 -28.72
N ILE A 138 -0.42 0.51 -29.54
CA ILE A 138 0.43 -0.67 -29.32
C ILE A 138 1.61 -0.24 -28.46
N HIS A 139 1.74 -0.82 -27.27
CA HIS A 139 2.90 -0.65 -26.41
C HIS A 139 3.12 -1.90 -25.57
N ASN A 140 4.13 -1.86 -24.70
CA ASN A 140 4.43 -2.95 -23.78
C ASN A 140 3.76 -2.65 -22.44
N GLY A 141 3.22 -3.68 -21.77
CA GLY A 141 2.50 -3.47 -20.52
C GLY A 141 1.90 -4.74 -19.93
N ASN A 142 1.23 -4.57 -18.79
CA ASN A 142 0.46 -5.62 -18.11
C ASN A 142 -1.03 -5.31 -18.25
N CYS A 143 -1.90 -6.32 -18.24
CA CYS A 143 -3.34 -6.11 -18.21
C CYS A 143 -3.84 -6.03 -16.76
N ASP A 144 -4.35 -4.87 -16.36
CA ASP A 144 -4.90 -4.64 -15.02
C ASP A 144 -6.30 -5.24 -14.82
N PHE A 145 -6.92 -5.78 -15.88
CA PHE A 145 -8.31 -6.26 -15.91
C PHE A 145 -8.50 -7.63 -15.19
N SER A 146 -8.09 -7.71 -13.93
CA SER A 146 -8.28 -8.86 -13.04
C SER A 146 -9.77 -9.13 -12.74
N SER A 147 -10.07 -10.30 -12.14
CA SER A 147 -11.45 -10.67 -11.75
C SER A 147 -12.14 -9.60 -10.88
N ASN A 148 -11.42 -8.96 -9.96
CA ASN A 148 -11.97 -7.90 -9.10
C ASN A 148 -12.26 -6.63 -9.90
N VAL A 149 -11.35 -6.24 -10.81
CA VAL A 149 -11.54 -5.07 -11.69
C VAL A 149 -12.75 -5.31 -12.61
N LYS A 150 -12.88 -6.52 -13.15
CA LYS A 150 -14.06 -6.93 -13.93
C LYS A 150 -15.36 -6.81 -13.14
N GLN A 151 -15.40 -7.27 -11.89
CA GLN A 151 -16.60 -7.14 -11.05
C GLN A 151 -16.99 -5.68 -10.83
N GLN A 152 -16.01 -4.81 -10.52
CA GLN A 152 -16.27 -3.38 -10.32
C GLN A 152 -16.73 -2.69 -11.61
N TRP A 153 -16.17 -3.06 -12.75
CA TRP A 153 -16.64 -2.60 -14.05
C TRP A 153 -18.10 -3.01 -14.29
N LEU A 154 -18.46 -4.26 -14.03
CA LEU A 154 -19.84 -4.74 -14.21
C LEU A 154 -20.83 -4.02 -13.27
N ILE A 155 -20.43 -3.69 -12.04
CA ILE A 155 -21.24 -2.88 -11.13
C ILE A 155 -21.46 -1.48 -11.71
N ALA A 156 -20.41 -0.81 -12.18
CA ALA A 156 -20.50 0.49 -12.83
C ALA A 156 -21.41 0.46 -14.06
N VAL A 157 -21.28 -0.56 -14.92
CA VAL A 157 -22.14 -0.76 -16.09
C VAL A 157 -23.60 -0.98 -15.68
N SER A 158 -23.87 -1.81 -14.66
CA SER A 158 -25.24 -2.08 -14.20
C SER A 158 -25.98 -0.83 -13.69
N LYS A 159 -25.23 0.12 -13.12
CA LYS A 159 -25.75 1.41 -12.63
C LYS A 159 -25.59 2.54 -13.66
N ASN A 160 -24.96 2.26 -14.80
CA ASN A 160 -24.56 3.23 -15.80
C ASN A 160 -23.82 4.46 -15.20
N ASP A 161 -22.92 4.21 -14.24
CA ASP A 161 -22.19 5.26 -13.52
C ASP A 161 -20.69 4.93 -13.49
N ILE A 162 -19.93 5.64 -14.33
CA ILE A 162 -18.47 5.49 -14.43
C ILE A 162 -17.74 5.92 -13.16
N ASN A 163 -18.34 6.79 -12.33
CA ASN A 163 -17.67 7.28 -11.12
C ASN A 163 -17.45 6.16 -10.11
N ILE A 164 -18.33 5.15 -10.07
CA ILE A 164 -18.15 3.94 -9.26
C ILE A 164 -16.85 3.22 -9.63
N PHE A 165 -16.57 3.09 -10.93
CA PHE A 165 -15.34 2.46 -11.38
C PHE A 165 -14.13 3.37 -11.14
N ARG A 166 -14.28 4.68 -11.36
CA ARG A 166 -13.23 5.68 -11.09
C ARG A 166 -12.78 5.64 -9.62
N GLU A 167 -13.72 5.68 -8.68
CA GLU A 167 -13.45 5.62 -7.24
C GLU A 167 -12.70 4.35 -6.83
N TYR A 168 -12.89 3.25 -7.56
CA TYR A 168 -12.16 2.01 -7.35
C TYR A 168 -10.75 2.02 -7.98
N VAL A 169 -10.58 2.65 -9.15
CA VAL A 169 -9.30 2.69 -9.88
C VAL A 169 -8.35 3.74 -9.33
N GLU A 170 -8.82 4.95 -9.04
CA GLU A 170 -7.96 6.08 -8.63
C GLU A 170 -7.03 5.77 -7.43
N PRO A 171 -7.49 5.09 -6.35
CA PRO A 171 -6.61 4.73 -5.25
C PRO A 171 -5.48 3.77 -5.65
N LYS A 172 -5.64 3.02 -6.74
CA LYS A 172 -4.66 2.03 -7.25
C LYS A 172 -3.63 2.63 -8.20
N LEU A 173 -3.87 3.82 -8.74
CA LEU A 173 -2.95 4.50 -9.66
C LEU A 173 -1.67 5.00 -8.99
N GLY A 174 -1.48 4.76 -7.69
CA GLY A 174 -0.31 5.24 -6.95
C GLY A 174 -0.19 6.77 -6.89
N ARG A 175 -1.26 7.52 -7.23
CA ARG A 175 -1.32 8.96 -6.95
C ARG A 175 -1.30 9.25 -5.45
N ASN A 176 -1.73 8.27 -4.65
CA ASN A 176 -1.46 8.28 -3.23
C ASN A 176 0.02 7.97 -3.03
N LYS A 177 0.75 8.91 -2.39
CA LYS A 177 2.13 8.66 -2.00
C LYS A 177 2.19 7.34 -1.22
N PRO A 178 3.21 6.50 -1.45
CA PRO A 178 3.35 5.24 -0.74
C PRO A 178 3.38 5.49 0.76
N CYS A 179 2.87 4.52 1.51
CA CYS A 179 2.73 4.60 2.94
C CYS A 179 4.13 4.83 3.52
N PRO A 180 4.33 5.94 4.27
CA PRO A 180 5.64 6.26 4.78
C PRO A 180 6.10 5.28 5.87
N GLY A 181 5.20 4.45 6.39
CA GLY A 181 5.46 3.57 7.52
C GLY A 181 5.93 4.40 8.71
N SER A 182 7.04 3.98 9.32
CA SER A 182 7.64 4.65 10.47
C SER A 182 8.38 5.94 10.10
N ASN A 183 8.55 6.22 8.81
CA ASN A 183 9.26 7.41 8.37
C ASN A 183 8.36 8.64 8.53
N PHE A 184 8.96 9.72 9.00
CA PHE A 184 8.30 11.01 9.07
C PHE A 184 8.26 11.65 7.67
N VAL A 185 7.09 12.05 7.20
CA VAL A 185 6.91 12.67 5.88
C VAL A 185 5.95 13.85 5.93
N ASP A 186 6.15 14.78 5.01
CA ASP A 186 5.35 15.98 4.85
C ASP A 186 4.48 15.95 3.58
N GLY A 187 3.38 16.72 3.60
CA GLY A 187 2.48 16.94 2.48
C GLY A 187 1.64 15.70 2.12
N ILE A 188 1.23 14.92 3.12
CA ILE A 188 0.24 13.83 2.98
C ILE A 188 -0.93 14.11 3.90
N THR A 189 -2.14 13.77 3.48
CA THR A 189 -3.30 13.80 4.37
C THR A 189 -3.21 12.66 5.37
N PHE A 190 -3.20 12.98 6.66
CA PHE A 190 -3.29 11.99 7.71
C PHE A 190 -4.72 11.90 8.24
N TYR A 191 -5.06 10.72 8.74
CA TYR A 191 -6.32 10.43 9.40
C TYR A 191 -6.06 9.93 10.81
N SER A 192 -7.01 10.12 11.70
CA SER A 192 -6.95 9.68 13.09
C SER A 192 -8.35 9.24 13.55
N PRO A 193 -8.46 8.28 14.47
CA PRO A 193 -9.73 7.96 15.11
C PRO A 193 -10.26 9.15 15.93
N ASN A 194 -11.58 9.33 15.94
CA ASN A 194 -12.23 10.43 16.67
C ASN A 194 -12.11 10.30 18.20
N PHE A 195 -11.65 9.15 18.69
CA PHE A 195 -11.45 8.86 20.11
C PHE A 195 -10.00 9.05 20.58
N THR A 196 -9.07 9.44 19.69
CA THR A 196 -7.69 9.80 20.05
C THR A 196 -7.48 11.30 19.89
N GLN A 197 -6.51 11.88 20.59
CA GLN A 197 -6.15 13.26 20.31
C GLN A 197 -5.50 13.34 18.91
N PRO A 198 -5.71 14.43 18.14
CA PRO A 198 -5.07 14.60 16.85
C PRO A 198 -3.54 14.44 16.95
N GLY A 199 -2.97 13.54 16.14
CA GLY A 199 -1.53 13.26 16.11
C GLY A 199 -1.03 12.21 17.11
N GLU A 200 -1.86 11.70 18.04
CA GLU A 200 -1.44 10.61 18.93
C GLU A 200 -1.36 9.26 18.20
N PHE A 201 -2.29 9.04 17.29
CA PHE A 201 -2.32 7.89 16.40
C PHE A 201 -2.73 8.36 15.01
N THR A 202 -1.88 8.11 14.02
CA THR A 202 -2.07 8.59 12.66
C THR A 202 -2.01 7.46 11.65
N LEU A 203 -2.85 7.54 10.63
CA LEU A 203 -2.80 6.66 9.47
C LEU A 203 -2.73 7.51 8.20
N CYS A 204 -1.80 7.18 7.31
CA CYS A 204 -1.64 7.92 6.06
C CYS A 204 -2.82 7.69 5.12
N GLU A 205 -2.97 8.59 4.15
CA GLU A 205 -4.02 8.53 3.12
C GLU A 205 -4.10 7.19 2.38
N GLU A 206 -2.96 6.58 2.03
CA GLU A 206 -2.96 5.26 1.37
C GLU A 206 -3.59 4.19 2.27
N CYS A 207 -3.17 4.13 3.54
CA CYS A 207 -3.72 3.18 4.50
C CYS A 207 -5.21 3.41 4.75
N TYR A 208 -5.64 4.68 4.85
CA TYR A 208 -7.06 5.02 4.94
C TYR A 208 -7.84 4.49 3.75
N ASN A 209 -7.42 4.84 2.54
CA ASN A 209 -8.11 4.47 1.31
C ASN A 209 -8.15 2.95 1.10
N GLN A 210 -7.08 2.25 1.42
CA GLN A 210 -6.97 0.81 1.20
C GLN A 210 -7.74 -0.03 2.22
N PHE A 211 -7.72 0.34 3.50
CA PHE A 211 -8.20 -0.53 4.58
C PHE A 211 -9.40 0.03 5.36
N VAL A 212 -9.62 1.36 5.33
CA VAL A 212 -10.58 2.02 6.23
C VAL A 212 -11.78 2.58 5.47
N ARG A 213 -11.56 3.37 4.43
CA ARG A 213 -12.57 4.20 3.73
C ARG A 213 -13.88 3.46 3.42
N ASN A 214 -13.76 2.23 2.92
CA ASN A 214 -14.90 1.42 2.45
C ASN A 214 -15.43 0.43 3.50
N THR A 215 -15.15 0.66 4.78
CA THR A 215 -15.65 -0.18 5.89
C THR A 215 -16.77 0.54 6.63
N PRO A 216 -17.71 -0.18 7.29
CA PRO A 216 -18.76 0.44 8.10
C PRO A 216 -18.24 1.31 9.25
N LEU A 217 -17.00 1.05 9.70
CA LEU A 217 -16.36 1.76 10.80
C LEU A 217 -15.59 3.01 10.37
N SER A 218 -15.56 3.35 9.07
CA SER A 218 -14.87 4.55 8.58
C SER A 218 -15.41 5.85 9.17
N VAL A 219 -16.67 5.86 9.61
CA VAL A 219 -17.33 6.98 10.30
C VAL A 219 -16.65 7.41 11.61
N TYR A 220 -15.81 6.54 12.19
CA TYR A 220 -15.04 6.84 13.40
C TYR A 220 -13.67 7.46 13.11
N MET A 221 -13.36 7.76 11.86
CA MET A 221 -12.13 8.41 11.44
C MET A 221 -12.40 9.86 11.03
N GLN A 222 -11.40 10.71 11.28
CA GLN A 222 -11.36 12.09 10.83
C GLN A 222 -10.03 12.35 10.12
N SER A 223 -10.05 13.17 9.08
CA SER A 223 -8.84 13.78 8.55
C SER A 223 -8.28 14.76 9.58
N ILE A 224 -6.97 14.78 9.76
CA ILE A 224 -6.30 15.77 10.61
C ILE A 224 -5.56 16.78 9.72
N GLU A 225 -5.55 18.05 10.11
CA GLU A 225 -4.86 19.12 9.38
C GLU A 225 -3.32 19.04 9.46
N SER A 226 -2.78 18.03 10.15
CA SER A 226 -1.35 17.82 10.21
C SER A 226 -0.82 17.48 8.82
N GLN A 227 0.05 18.33 8.31
CA GLN A 227 0.74 18.09 7.05
C GLN A 227 1.94 17.15 7.21
N SER A 228 2.30 16.79 8.44
CA SER A 228 3.47 15.98 8.73
C SER A 228 3.22 14.90 9.78
N GLY A 229 3.88 13.76 9.64
CA GLY A 229 3.75 12.63 10.55
C GLY A 229 4.31 11.33 10.00
N ASN A 230 4.26 10.29 10.83
CA ASN A 230 4.46 8.90 10.44
C ASN A 230 3.08 8.19 10.34
N CYS A 231 3.06 6.99 9.77
CA CYS A 231 1.87 6.14 9.75
C CYS A 231 2.01 5.08 10.86
N ASP A 232 1.13 5.09 11.86
CA ASP A 232 1.11 4.11 12.94
C ASP A 232 0.33 2.83 12.55
N PHE A 233 -0.25 2.80 11.35
CA PHE A 233 -1.08 1.71 10.85
C PHE A 233 -0.25 0.52 10.34
N SER A 234 0.53 -0.10 11.23
CA SER A 234 1.37 -1.27 10.93
C SER A 234 0.55 -2.52 10.60
N SER A 235 1.22 -3.60 10.20
CA SER A 235 0.58 -4.90 9.93
C SER A 235 -0.25 -5.43 11.11
N ASN A 236 0.23 -5.28 12.34
CA ASN A 236 -0.49 -5.72 13.54
C ASN A 236 -1.74 -4.86 13.78
N VAL A 237 -1.60 -3.54 13.61
CA VAL A 237 -2.73 -2.60 13.76
C VAL A 237 -3.79 -2.84 12.69
N LYS A 238 -3.38 -3.11 11.44
CA LYS A 238 -4.26 -3.52 10.34
C LYS A 238 -5.07 -4.77 10.69
N GLN A 239 -4.44 -5.77 11.30
CA GLN A 239 -5.15 -6.98 11.73
C GLN A 239 -6.21 -6.67 12.79
N GLN A 240 -5.89 -5.84 13.78
CA GLN A 240 -6.87 -5.44 14.82
C GLN A 240 -8.04 -4.65 14.21
N TRP A 241 -7.76 -3.78 13.23
CA TRP A 241 -8.81 -3.09 12.47
C TRP A 241 -9.73 -4.08 11.74
N LEU A 242 -9.16 -5.04 11.00
CA LEU A 242 -9.94 -6.05 10.27
C LEU A 242 -10.81 -6.90 11.22
N ILE A 243 -10.30 -7.23 12.42
CA ILE A 243 -11.09 -7.92 13.45
C ILE A 243 -12.28 -7.04 13.90
N ALA A 244 -12.04 -5.76 14.19
CA ALA A 244 -13.10 -4.82 14.56
C ALA A 244 -14.16 -4.67 13.46
N VAL A 245 -13.74 -4.54 12.20
CA VAL A 245 -14.64 -4.48 11.03
C VAL A 245 -15.45 -5.77 10.89
N SER A 246 -14.83 -6.94 11.03
CA SER A 246 -15.53 -8.23 10.90
C SER A 246 -16.61 -8.43 11.96
N ARG A 247 -16.44 -7.84 13.14
CA ARG A 247 -17.41 -7.87 14.25
C ARG A 247 -18.31 -6.64 14.29
N ASN A 248 -18.09 -5.68 13.40
CA ASN A 248 -18.72 -4.36 13.39
C ASN A 248 -18.70 -3.67 14.78
N ASP A 249 -17.58 -3.79 15.50
CA ASP A 249 -17.41 -3.27 16.85
C ASP A 249 -16.12 -2.46 16.97
N ILE A 250 -16.25 -1.14 16.93
CA ILE A 250 -15.13 -0.20 17.03
C ILE A 250 -14.40 -0.29 18.38
N ASN A 251 -15.07 -0.77 19.45
CA ASN A 251 -14.47 -0.82 20.78
C ASN A 251 -13.29 -1.80 20.85
N ILE A 252 -13.27 -2.81 19.99
CA ILE A 252 -12.15 -3.75 19.86
C ILE A 252 -10.89 -3.01 19.41
N PHE A 253 -11.00 -2.22 18.34
CA PHE A 253 -9.89 -1.43 17.83
C PHE A 253 -9.50 -0.32 18.81
N LYS A 254 -10.50 0.37 19.38
CA LYS A 254 -10.30 1.41 20.38
C LYS A 254 -9.50 0.90 21.58
N GLY A 255 -9.92 -0.22 22.20
CA GLY A 255 -9.23 -0.77 23.37
C GLY A 255 -7.77 -1.16 23.07
N TYR A 256 -7.51 -1.69 21.88
CA TYR A 256 -6.15 -1.98 21.44
C TYR A 256 -5.30 -0.70 21.30
N VAL A 257 -5.82 0.32 20.60
CA VAL A 257 -5.13 1.61 20.39
C VAL A 257 -4.91 2.34 21.71
N GLU A 258 -5.91 2.41 22.59
CA GLU A 258 -5.79 3.07 23.90
C GLU A 258 -4.74 2.40 24.78
N THR A 259 -4.70 1.06 24.82
CA THR A 259 -3.67 0.31 25.58
C THR A 259 -2.26 0.63 25.07
N LYS A 260 -2.07 0.69 23.75
CA LYS A 260 -0.78 1.06 23.14
C LYS A 260 -0.40 2.51 23.43
N LEU A 261 -1.36 3.44 23.33
CA LEU A 261 -1.13 4.85 23.63
C LEU A 261 -0.81 5.08 25.10
N GLU A 262 -1.47 4.39 26.03
CA GLU A 262 -1.14 4.46 27.45
C GLU A 262 0.30 4.03 27.71
N HIS A 263 0.74 2.94 27.08
CA HIS A 263 2.13 2.51 27.18
C HIS A 263 3.11 3.55 26.60
N ILE A 264 2.83 4.11 25.41
CA ILE A 264 3.65 5.15 24.79
C ILE A 264 3.74 6.39 25.69
N ARG A 265 2.62 6.83 26.27
CA ARG A 265 2.59 7.98 27.21
C ARG A 265 3.46 7.69 28.43
N GLY A 266 3.37 6.50 29.02
CA GLY A 266 4.22 6.09 30.13
C GLY A 266 5.72 6.10 29.81
N LEU A 267 6.11 5.64 28.62
CA LEU A 267 7.50 5.69 28.16
C LEU A 267 7.98 7.12 27.91
N ARG A 268 7.15 7.98 27.30
CA ARG A 268 7.46 9.40 27.08
C ARG A 268 7.64 10.14 28.41
N ASP A 269 6.80 9.88 29.39
CA ASP A 269 6.92 10.46 30.73
C ASP A 269 8.22 10.04 31.41
N ARG A 270 8.63 8.76 31.27
CA ARG A 270 9.92 8.28 31.78
C ARG A 270 11.08 8.95 31.07
N ALA A 271 11.03 9.06 29.74
CA ALA A 271 12.05 9.74 28.95
C ALA A 271 12.20 11.22 29.36
N ALA A 272 11.09 11.93 29.58
CA ALA A 272 11.09 13.31 30.06
C ALA A 272 11.75 13.44 31.44
N ARG A 273 11.45 12.53 32.38
CA ARG A 273 12.12 12.51 33.70
C ARG A 273 13.62 12.27 33.57
N LEU A 274 14.04 11.33 32.72
CA LEU A 274 15.46 11.06 32.46
C LEU A 274 16.17 12.25 31.82
N GLN A 275 15.53 12.97 30.91
CA GLN A 275 16.11 14.19 30.32
C GLN A 275 16.37 15.27 31.38
N VAL A 276 15.47 15.41 32.37
CA VAL A 276 15.68 16.32 33.51
C VAL A 276 16.88 15.84 34.35
N SER A 277 16.96 14.56 34.70
CA SER A 277 18.09 14.01 35.46
C SER A 277 19.43 14.13 34.71
N LEU A 278 19.42 13.90 33.39
CA LEU A 278 20.59 14.07 32.52
C LEU A 278 21.08 15.53 32.53
N SER A 279 20.16 16.49 32.44
CA SER A 279 20.47 17.93 32.47
C SER A 279 21.04 18.34 33.83
N GLN A 280 20.49 17.83 34.94
CA GLN A 280 20.99 18.10 36.29
C GLN A 280 22.40 17.53 36.49
N GLU A 281 22.65 16.30 36.05
CA GLU A 281 23.99 15.70 36.14
C GLU A 281 25.01 16.42 35.26
N LEU A 282 24.60 16.92 34.08
CA LEU A 282 25.47 17.76 33.24
C LEU A 282 25.88 19.06 33.98
N GLN A 283 24.92 19.74 34.61
CA GLN A 283 25.20 20.95 35.40
C GLN A 283 26.12 20.66 36.59
N ARG A 284 25.85 19.57 37.33
CA ARG A 284 26.70 19.12 38.43
C ARG A 284 28.13 18.86 37.95
N LYS A 285 28.30 18.14 36.84
CA LYS A 285 29.61 17.86 36.25
C LYS A 285 30.35 19.13 35.87
N GLN A 286 29.68 20.09 35.23
CA GLN A 286 30.26 21.40 34.90
C GLN A 286 30.75 22.15 36.15
N PHE A 287 29.94 22.16 37.21
CA PHE A 287 30.31 22.78 38.48
C PHE A 287 31.55 22.10 39.11
N LEU A 288 31.62 20.77 39.08
CA LEU A 288 32.76 20.02 39.59
C LEU A 288 34.04 20.29 38.78
N ILE A 289 33.94 20.36 37.46
CA ILE A 289 35.08 20.70 36.58
C ILE A 289 35.62 22.09 36.92
N THR A 290 34.75 23.09 37.05
CA THR A 290 35.14 24.46 37.44
C THR A 290 35.79 24.47 38.83
N SER A 291 35.20 23.77 39.79
CA SER A 291 35.74 23.67 41.15
C SER A 291 37.12 23.02 41.16
N GLN A 292 37.30 21.91 40.42
CA GLN A 292 38.59 21.26 40.29
C GLN A 292 39.65 22.19 39.71
N HIS A 293 39.30 22.95 38.68
CA HIS A 293 40.21 23.92 38.07
C HIS A 293 40.67 24.98 39.08
N ASN A 294 39.75 25.51 39.89
CA ASN A 294 40.08 26.47 40.94
C ASN A 294 41.04 25.88 41.98
N TYR A 295 40.80 24.65 42.46
CA TYR A 295 41.71 24.00 43.41
C TYR A 295 43.10 23.72 42.82
N ARG A 296 43.19 23.40 41.52
CA ARG A 296 44.48 23.26 40.83
C ARG A 296 45.23 24.59 40.75
N ILE A 297 44.53 25.71 40.52
CA ILE A 297 45.14 27.05 40.57
C ILE A 297 45.65 27.35 41.98
N MET A 298 44.86 27.08 43.02
CA MET A 298 45.27 27.30 44.41
C MET A 298 46.49 26.46 44.78
N ALA A 299 46.52 25.18 44.39
CA ALA A 299 47.67 24.31 44.62
C ALA A 299 48.97 24.86 43.98
N ASN A 300 48.87 25.50 42.80
CA ASN A 300 50.01 26.13 42.16
C ASN A 300 50.49 27.37 42.93
N ILE A 301 49.57 28.16 43.49
CA ILE A 301 49.90 29.32 44.33
C ILE A 301 50.60 28.87 45.62
N ASP A 302 50.07 27.83 46.28
CA ASP A 302 50.66 27.26 47.50
C ASP A 302 52.12 26.84 47.27
N ASN A 303 52.41 26.21 46.11
CA ASN A 303 53.76 25.79 45.76
C ASN A 303 54.72 26.96 45.50
N ILE A 304 54.23 28.13 45.07
CA ILE A 304 55.07 29.32 44.85
C ILE A 304 55.40 30.00 46.20
N SER A 305 54.51 29.94 47.18
CA SER A 305 54.66 30.63 48.46
C SER A 305 55.66 29.98 49.42
N LEU A 306 55.96 28.69 49.27
CA LEU A 306 56.78 27.89 50.19
C LEU A 306 58.30 27.97 49.92
N GLY A 307 58.79 29.08 49.36
CA GLY A 307 60.22 29.31 49.07
C GLY A 307 61.10 29.58 50.31
N GLY A 308 60.63 29.34 51.52
CA GLY A 308 61.40 29.43 52.77
C GLY A 308 61.51 28.06 53.45
N ASP A 309 62.51 27.86 54.31
CA ASP A 309 62.93 26.58 54.94
C ASP A 309 61.87 25.86 55.83
N GLU A 310 60.57 26.01 55.57
CA GLU A 310 59.52 25.30 56.28
C GLU A 310 59.45 23.81 55.87
N PRO A 311 59.24 22.90 56.83
CA PRO A 311 59.11 21.48 56.55
C PRO A 311 57.89 21.21 55.67
N SER A 312 58.09 20.52 54.55
CA SER A 312 57.03 20.14 53.63
C SER A 312 56.05 19.17 54.33
N TYR A 313 54.83 19.61 54.57
CA TYR A 313 53.76 18.71 55.01
C TYR A 313 53.34 17.81 53.84
N GLU A 314 53.49 16.51 54.01
CA GLU A 314 53.05 15.51 53.02
C GLU A 314 51.59 15.14 53.27
N TYR A 315 50.72 15.38 52.28
CA TYR A 315 49.31 15.00 52.34
C TYR A 315 49.11 13.67 51.64
N SER A 316 48.17 12.83 52.11
CA SER A 316 47.83 11.59 51.43
C SER A 316 46.32 11.42 51.24
N PHE A 317 45.93 10.90 50.07
CA PHE A 317 44.54 10.59 49.76
C PHE A 317 44.47 9.40 48.80
N ASN A 318 43.61 8.44 49.12
CA ASN A 318 43.43 7.20 48.34
C ASN A 318 44.75 6.48 47.98
N GLY A 319 45.71 6.44 48.92
CA GLY A 319 47.01 5.79 48.73
C GLY A 319 48.05 6.61 47.96
N SER A 320 47.69 7.78 47.42
CA SER A 320 48.62 8.70 46.73
C SER A 320 49.11 9.81 47.66
N ARG A 321 50.34 10.29 47.43
CA ARG A 321 50.97 11.42 48.14
C ARG A 321 50.80 12.73 47.34
N TYR A 322 50.52 13.82 48.03
CA TYR A 322 50.25 15.15 47.46
C TYR A 322 51.05 16.22 48.23
N ASN A 323 51.52 17.24 47.51
CA ASN A 323 52.32 18.33 48.06
C ASN A 323 51.51 19.49 48.65
N SER A 324 50.17 19.50 48.50
CA SER A 324 49.29 20.50 49.11
C SER A 324 47.90 19.91 49.40
N SER A 325 47.19 20.50 50.36
CA SER A 325 45.79 20.16 50.64
C SER A 325 44.88 20.47 49.45
N SER A 326 45.15 21.55 48.71
CA SER A 326 44.48 21.91 47.45
C SER A 326 44.55 20.78 46.40
N ASN A 327 45.69 20.07 46.32
CA ASN A 327 45.83 18.92 45.42
C ASN A 327 45.03 17.69 45.88
N VAL A 328 44.88 17.48 47.19
CA VAL A 328 43.98 16.44 47.72
C VAL A 328 42.52 16.73 47.35
N GLU A 329 42.06 17.97 47.50
CA GLU A 329 40.69 18.35 47.12
C GLU A 329 40.46 18.23 45.60
N ALA A 330 41.43 18.64 44.77
CA ALA A 330 41.34 18.47 43.32
C ALA A 330 41.23 16.99 42.91
N ALA A 331 41.92 16.08 43.62
CA ALA A 331 41.83 14.64 43.41
C ALA A 331 40.48 14.07 43.87
N ARG A 332 39.94 14.54 45.01
CA ARG A 332 38.60 14.16 45.48
C ARG A 332 37.51 14.57 44.49
N ILE A 333 37.60 15.78 43.94
CA ILE A 333 36.66 16.28 42.92
C ILE A 333 36.78 15.47 41.63
N GLN A 334 37.97 15.01 41.24
CA GLN A 334 38.12 14.13 40.06
C GLN A 334 37.27 12.86 40.20
N ILE A 335 37.29 12.20 41.37
CA ILE A 335 36.49 11.00 41.61
C ILE A 335 34.99 11.31 41.43
N GLN A 336 34.53 12.48 41.91
CA GLN A 336 33.15 12.91 41.73
C GLN A 336 32.80 13.22 40.27
N ILE A 337 33.75 13.77 39.49
CA ILE A 337 33.59 13.99 38.04
C ILE A 337 33.45 12.64 37.31
N ASP A 338 34.26 11.65 37.68
CA ASP A 338 34.23 10.31 37.09
C ASP A 338 32.91 9.60 37.42
N GLU A 339 32.44 9.70 38.67
CA GLU A 339 31.15 9.18 39.09
C GLU A 339 29.98 9.84 38.34
N SER A 340 29.95 11.17 38.28
CA SER A 340 28.92 11.91 37.54
C SER A 340 28.95 11.58 36.05
N SER A 341 30.14 11.38 35.46
CA SER A 341 30.27 10.95 34.06
C SER A 341 29.67 9.56 33.83
N ARG A 342 29.87 8.62 34.76
CA ARG A 342 29.25 7.30 34.71
C ARG A 342 27.71 7.39 34.78
N ILE A 343 27.19 8.18 35.72
CA ILE A 343 25.73 8.39 35.88
C ILE A 343 25.13 9.02 34.61
N PHE A 344 25.76 10.07 34.09
CA PHE A 344 25.34 10.73 32.85
C PHE A 344 25.28 9.75 31.67
N ASN A 345 26.31 8.93 31.49
CA ASN A 345 26.34 7.94 30.41
C ASN A 345 25.25 6.87 30.57
N ASN A 346 24.94 6.46 31.79
CA ASN A 346 23.83 5.53 32.06
C ASN A 346 22.48 6.14 31.67
N TYR A 347 22.20 7.39 32.06
CA TYR A 347 20.96 8.07 31.66
C TYR A 347 20.86 8.24 30.15
N LEU A 348 21.95 8.59 29.48
CA LEU A 348 21.98 8.73 28.03
C LEU A 348 21.70 7.39 27.32
N ALA A 349 22.26 6.28 27.83
CA ALA A 349 22.00 4.96 27.30
C ALA A 349 20.54 4.54 27.49
N GLU A 350 19.98 4.77 28.68
CA GLU A 350 18.57 4.47 28.98
C GLU A 350 17.62 5.29 28.12
N LEU A 351 17.90 6.58 27.91
CA LEU A 351 17.09 7.45 27.06
C LEU A 351 17.03 6.94 25.61
N ARG A 352 18.17 6.51 25.05
CA ARG A 352 18.23 5.92 23.70
C ARG A 352 17.41 4.62 23.59
N LEU A 353 17.42 3.80 24.64
CA LEU A 353 16.60 2.58 24.68
C LEU A 353 15.10 2.91 24.68
N LEU A 354 14.68 3.92 25.45
CA LEU A 354 13.28 4.36 25.46
C LEU A 354 12.85 4.97 24.12
N GLU A 355 13.69 5.77 23.49
CA GLU A 355 13.41 6.32 22.16
C GLU A 355 13.24 5.20 21.12
N HIS A 356 14.09 4.18 21.18
CA HIS A 356 13.97 3.01 20.32
C HIS A 356 12.70 2.19 20.60
N GLU A 357 12.34 1.99 21.87
CA GLU A 357 11.11 1.30 22.26
C GLU A 357 9.86 2.05 21.78
N ILE A 358 9.82 3.38 21.96
CA ILE A 358 8.73 4.24 21.50
C ILE A 358 8.57 4.16 19.97
N ALA A 359 9.68 4.22 19.22
CA ALA A 359 9.65 4.17 17.76
C ALA A 359 9.12 2.83 17.21
N ASN A 360 9.33 1.73 17.93
CA ASN A 360 8.93 0.39 17.50
C ASN A 360 7.60 -0.09 18.08
N LEU A 361 6.94 0.65 18.97
CA LEU A 361 5.76 0.14 19.66
C LEU A 361 4.57 -0.20 18.74
N TRP A 362 4.52 0.41 17.56
CA TRP A 362 3.53 0.13 16.54
C TRP A 362 3.93 -1.01 15.60
N TYR A 363 5.21 -1.33 15.47
CA TYR A 363 5.78 -2.24 14.46
C TYR A 363 6.15 -3.59 15.07
#